data_AF-A0A7Y2T4K2-F1
#
_entry.id   AF-A0A7Y2T4K2-F1
#
_cell.length_a   1.000
_cell.length_b   1.000
_cell.length_c   1.000
_cell.angle_alpha   90.00
_cell.angle_beta   90.00
_cell.angle_gamma   90.00
#
_symmetry.space_group_name_H-M   'P 1'
#
loop_
_entity.id
_entity.type
_entity.pdbx_description
1 polymer ?
#
loop_
_entity_poly.entity_id
_entity_poly.type
_entity_poly.pdbx_seq_one_letter_code
_entity_poly.pdbx_strand_id
1 'polypeptide(L)'
;MKEKIQIRTEQLSCSQLHAATRSWISSMRFIEDELTFIENLLHSYVFEPNTPNLFERLQDYLERLQTINKQKKNITKQLREHENSLSGVLECKDHPGGKSYRDRHRELHIEYLLFETDYQKLKTEIFNYAGGVLKKRKPPS
;
A
#
# COMPACT_ATOMS: atom_id res chain seq x y z
N MET A 1 -17.32 -7.08 -5.04
CA MET A 1 -16.24 -6.08 -5.24
C MET A 1 -15.65 -6.16 -6.66
N LYS A 2 -15.19 -7.34 -7.12
CA LYS A 2 -14.57 -7.54 -8.45
C LYS A 2 -15.42 -7.15 -9.66
N GLU A 3 -16.74 -7.28 -9.56
CA GLU A 3 -17.69 -7.03 -10.65
C GLU A 3 -18.02 -5.53 -10.82
N LYS A 4 -18.12 -4.77 -9.71
CA LYS A 4 -18.23 -3.30 -9.76
C LYS A 4 -16.96 -2.63 -10.28
N ILE A 5 -15.79 -3.21 -9.97
CA ILE A 5 -14.51 -2.75 -10.53
C ILE A 5 -14.46 -3.00 -12.04
N GLN A 6 -14.96 -4.16 -12.50
CA GLN A 6 -14.98 -4.52 -13.92
C GLN A 6 -15.74 -3.51 -14.78
N ILE A 7 -16.99 -3.23 -14.43
CA ILE A 7 -17.87 -2.31 -15.19
C ILE A 7 -17.26 -0.91 -15.26
N ARG A 8 -16.62 -0.46 -14.17
CA ARG A 8 -16.01 0.88 -14.12
C ARG A 8 -14.76 0.98 -14.98
N THR A 9 -13.92 -0.06 -15.05
CA THR A 9 -12.66 -0.06 -15.82
C THR A 9 -12.85 -0.22 -17.33
N GLU A 10 -13.89 -0.94 -17.75
CA GLU A 10 -14.22 -1.17 -19.17
C GLU A 10 -14.64 0.12 -19.91
N GLN A 11 -15.06 1.16 -19.19
CA GLN A 11 -15.51 2.44 -19.76
C GLN A 11 -14.44 3.54 -19.77
N LEU A 12 -13.27 3.35 -19.12
CA LEU A 12 -12.28 4.41 -18.95
C LEU A 12 -11.46 4.69 -20.22
N SER A 13 -11.19 5.94 -20.56
CA SER A 13 -10.18 6.24 -21.59
C SER A 13 -8.76 5.88 -21.13
N CYS A 14 -7.79 5.76 -22.05
CA CYS A 14 -6.38 5.60 -21.67
C CYS A 14 -5.89 6.69 -20.73
N SER A 15 -6.36 7.94 -20.91
CA SER A 15 -5.98 9.05 -20.04
C SER A 15 -6.53 8.89 -18.63
N GLN A 16 -7.74 8.34 -18.48
CA GLN A 16 -8.32 8.03 -17.18
C GLN A 16 -7.60 6.86 -16.50
N LEU A 17 -7.24 5.81 -17.25
CA LEU A 17 -6.42 4.69 -16.73
C LEU A 17 -5.05 5.19 -16.25
N HIS A 18 -4.41 6.09 -17.02
CA HIS A 18 -3.12 6.69 -16.69
C HIS A 18 -3.23 7.56 -15.43
N ALA A 19 -4.22 8.44 -15.35
CA ALA A 19 -4.48 9.26 -14.18
C ALA A 19 -4.74 8.42 -12.91
N ALA A 20 -5.54 7.35 -13.01
CA ALA A 20 -5.78 6.43 -11.90
C ALA A 20 -4.49 5.73 -11.46
N THR A 21 -3.69 5.24 -12.41
CA THR A 21 -2.41 4.57 -12.11
C THR A 21 -1.44 5.53 -11.40
N ARG A 22 -1.33 6.78 -11.85
CA ARG A 22 -0.52 7.80 -11.17
C ARG A 22 -1.00 8.09 -9.75
N SER A 23 -2.33 8.12 -9.54
CA SER A 23 -2.88 8.28 -8.19
C SER A 23 -2.45 7.13 -7.27
N TRP A 24 -2.52 5.88 -7.73
CA TRP A 24 -2.08 4.73 -6.95
C TRP A 24 -0.58 4.75 -6.65
N ILE A 25 0.24 5.19 -7.61
CA ILE A 25 1.68 5.38 -7.40
C ILE A 25 1.94 6.43 -6.31
N SER A 26 1.21 7.55 -6.32
CA SER A 26 1.32 8.57 -5.27
C SER A 26 0.89 8.04 -3.90
N SER A 27 -0.21 7.29 -3.82
CA SER A 27 -0.63 6.63 -2.57
C SER A 27 0.44 5.65 -2.07
N MET A 28 1.06 4.87 -2.96
CA MET A 28 2.13 3.94 -2.60
C MET A 28 3.38 4.64 -2.04
N ARG A 29 3.69 5.85 -2.52
CA ARG A 29 4.78 6.68 -1.95
C ARG A 29 4.44 7.16 -0.55
N PHE A 30 3.21 7.63 -0.35
CA PHE A 30 2.77 8.04 0.99
C PHE A 30 2.81 6.87 1.98
N ILE A 31 2.35 5.69 1.56
CA ILE A 31 2.42 4.47 2.39
C ILE A 31 3.87 4.07 2.70
N GLU A 32 4.82 4.32 1.79
CA GLU A 32 6.25 4.09 2.06
C GLU A 32 6.76 4.97 3.19
N ASP A 33 6.44 6.28 3.17
CA ASP A 33 6.81 7.20 4.25
C ASP A 33 6.18 6.77 5.58
N GLU A 34 4.90 6.35 5.55
CA GLU A 34 4.21 5.85 6.74
C GLU A 34 4.82 4.56 7.28
N LEU A 35 5.19 3.61 6.42
CA LEU A 35 5.85 2.37 6.84
C LEU A 35 7.19 2.66 7.51
N THR A 36 8.00 3.56 6.95
CA THR A 36 9.28 3.98 7.56
C THR A 36 9.05 4.66 8.91
N PHE A 37 8.03 5.52 9.03
CA PHE A 37 7.68 6.12 10.31
C PHE A 37 7.29 5.08 11.35
N ILE A 38 6.44 4.12 10.99
CA ILE A 38 5.97 3.05 11.88
C ILE A 38 7.12 2.15 12.33
N GLU A 39 8.00 1.76 11.41
CA GLU A 39 9.18 0.93 11.73
C GLU A 39 10.10 1.66 12.72
N ASN A 40 10.41 2.93 12.46
CA ASN A 40 11.19 3.77 13.37
C ASN A 40 10.52 3.93 14.74
N LEU A 41 9.20 4.10 14.78
CA LEU A 41 8.44 4.19 16.01
C LEU A 41 8.62 2.93 16.85
N LEU A 42 8.41 1.75 16.25
CA LEU A 42 8.50 0.46 16.92
C LEU A 42 9.93 0.09 17.36
N HIS A 43 10.95 0.64 16.70
CA HIS A 43 12.35 0.49 17.09
C HIS A 43 12.80 1.46 18.20
N SER A 44 11.95 2.40 18.62
CA SER A 44 12.32 3.34 19.67
C SER A 44 12.35 2.68 21.06
N TYR A 45 13.16 3.24 21.96
CA TYR A 45 13.35 2.75 23.34
C TYR A 45 12.02 2.62 24.12
N VAL A 46 10.99 3.38 23.73
CA VAL A 46 9.66 3.34 24.34
C VAL A 46 8.97 1.98 24.14
N PHE A 47 9.40 1.20 23.14
CA PHE A 47 8.86 -0.12 22.85
C PHE A 47 9.79 -1.26 23.26
N GLU A 48 10.95 -0.98 23.86
CA GLU A 48 11.80 -2.02 24.45
C GLU A 48 10.98 -2.82 25.48
N PRO A 49 10.74 -4.11 25.22
CA PRO A 49 9.76 -4.86 26.00
C PRO A 49 10.37 -5.33 27.32
N ASN A 50 9.69 -5.00 28.41
CA ASN A 50 10.08 -5.44 29.77
C ASN A 50 9.39 -6.77 30.15
N THR A 51 8.61 -7.36 29.23
CA THR A 51 7.86 -8.61 29.45
C THR A 51 7.81 -9.44 28.15
N PRO A 52 7.88 -10.78 28.20
CA PRO A 52 7.89 -11.65 27.01
C PRO A 52 6.74 -11.42 26.03
N ASN A 53 5.50 -11.27 26.50
CA ASN A 53 4.34 -11.10 25.61
C ASN A 53 4.39 -9.82 24.76
N LEU A 54 4.96 -8.72 25.28
CA LEU A 54 5.14 -7.50 24.51
C LEU A 54 6.23 -7.66 23.44
N PHE A 55 7.27 -8.44 23.75
CA PHE A 55 8.33 -8.75 22.80
C PHE A 55 7.80 -9.58 21.62
N GLU A 56 7.05 -10.65 21.89
CA GLU A 56 6.47 -11.49 20.84
C GLU A 56 5.57 -10.69 19.89
N ARG A 57 4.69 -9.83 20.43
CA ARG A 57 3.82 -8.99 19.61
C ARG A 57 4.61 -7.96 18.80
N LEU A 58 5.65 -7.38 19.38
CA LEU A 58 6.52 -6.44 18.67
C LEU A 58 7.21 -7.13 17.49
N GLN A 59 7.78 -8.31 17.71
CA GLN A 59 8.42 -9.10 16.64
C GLN A 59 7.44 -9.49 15.53
N ASP A 60 6.23 -9.96 15.88
CA ASP A 60 5.16 -10.24 14.91
C ASP A 60 4.86 -9.03 14.00
N TYR A 61 4.70 -7.84 14.61
CA TYR A 61 4.43 -6.63 13.84
C TYR A 61 5.61 -6.25 12.92
N LEU A 62 6.86 -6.40 13.36
CA LEU A 62 8.03 -6.13 12.53
C LEU A 62 8.13 -7.07 11.33
N GLU A 63 7.89 -8.37 11.53
CA GLU A 63 7.88 -9.37 10.45
C GLU A 63 6.77 -9.09 9.42
N ARG A 64 5.58 -8.72 9.90
CA ARG A 64 4.44 -8.36 9.04
C ARG A 64 4.69 -7.06 8.29
N LEU A 65 5.34 -6.06 8.90
CA LEU A 65 5.78 -4.83 8.22
C LEU A 65 6.76 -5.14 7.09
N GLN A 66 7.75 -6.02 7.32
CA GLN A 66 8.67 -6.45 6.27
C GLN A 66 7.93 -7.13 5.10
N THR A 67 6.93 -7.95 5.40
CA THR A 67 6.10 -8.62 4.39
C THR A 67 5.31 -7.61 3.56
N ILE A 68 4.63 -6.66 4.22
CA ILE A 68 3.91 -5.56 3.57
C ILE A 68 4.87 -4.71 2.72
N ASN A 69 6.06 -4.39 3.21
CA ASN A 69 7.04 -3.59 2.46
C ASN A 69 7.51 -4.31 1.18
N LYS A 70 7.72 -5.63 1.24
CA LYS A 70 8.04 -6.46 0.06
C LYS A 70 6.89 -6.43 -0.97
N GLN A 71 5.65 -6.62 -0.52
CA GLN A 71 4.47 -6.54 -1.37
C GLN A 71 4.31 -5.16 -2.01
N LYS A 72 4.47 -4.09 -1.22
CA LYS A 72 4.44 -2.70 -1.69
C LYS A 72 5.45 -2.46 -2.81
N LYS A 73 6.70 -2.90 -2.63
CA LYS A 73 7.76 -2.75 -3.64
C LYS A 73 7.41 -3.47 -4.94
N ASN A 74 6.87 -4.68 -4.85
CA ASN A 74 6.44 -5.45 -6.01
C ASN A 74 5.30 -4.75 -6.77
N ILE A 75 4.23 -4.36 -6.08
CA ILE A 75 3.09 -3.67 -6.72
C ILE A 75 3.51 -2.31 -7.29
N THR A 76 4.33 -1.54 -6.57
CA THR A 76 4.87 -0.27 -7.06
C THR A 76 5.64 -0.44 -8.37
N LYS A 77 6.44 -1.50 -8.50
CA LYS A 77 7.15 -1.81 -9.75
C LYS A 77 6.16 -2.06 -10.89
N GLN A 78 5.18 -2.94 -10.67
CA GLN A 78 4.17 -3.27 -11.67
C GLN A 78 3.33 -2.04 -12.09
N LEU A 79 2.98 -1.16 -11.14
CA LEU A 79 2.26 0.08 -11.40
C LEU A 79 3.07 1.04 -12.28
N ARG A 80 4.39 1.17 -12.03
CA ARG A 80 5.28 2.00 -12.86
C ARG A 80 5.43 1.46 -14.28
N GLU A 81 5.56 0.14 -14.42
CA GLU A 81 5.62 -0.52 -15.74
C GLU A 81 4.32 -0.27 -16.53
N HIS A 82 3.17 -0.37 -15.86
CA HIS A 82 1.87 -0.09 -16.47
C HIS A 82 1.69 1.39 -16.82
N GLU A 83 2.13 2.31 -15.95
CA GLU A 83 2.07 3.76 -16.19
C GLU A 83 2.93 4.16 -17.40
N ASN A 84 4.16 3.64 -17.50
CA ASN A 84 5.03 3.84 -18.67
C ASN A 84 4.37 3.32 -19.96
N SER A 85 3.74 2.14 -19.89
CA SER A 85 3.05 1.53 -21.03
C SER A 85 1.86 2.38 -21.48
N LEU A 86 1.11 2.95 -20.54
CA LEU A 86 0.00 3.87 -20.83
C LEU A 86 0.47 5.21 -21.38
N SER A 87 1.60 5.74 -20.90
CA SER A 87 2.20 6.98 -21.43
C SER A 87 2.56 6.84 -22.90
N GLY A 88 3.20 5.74 -23.30
CA GLY A 88 3.53 5.48 -24.70
C GLY A 88 2.29 5.40 -25.61
N VAL A 89 1.19 4.82 -25.12
CA VAL A 89 -0.08 4.78 -25.88
C VAL A 89 -0.72 6.17 -26.00
N LEU A 90 -0.62 7.01 -24.97
CA LEU A 90 -1.15 8.38 -25.02
C LEU A 90 -0.39 9.27 -26.01
N GLU A 91 0.91 9.01 -26.20
CA GLU A 91 1.73 9.69 -27.21
C GLU A 91 1.39 9.22 -28.63
N CYS A 92 0.99 7.95 -28.80
CA CYS A 92 0.52 7.39 -30.07
C CYS A 92 -0.99 7.62 -30.26
N LYS A 93 -1.36 8.77 -30.87
CA LYS A 93 -2.76 9.16 -31.16
C LYS A 93 -3.59 8.13 -31.95
N ASP A 94 -2.95 7.15 -32.58
CA ASP A 94 -3.58 6.18 -33.49
C ASP A 94 -3.97 4.84 -32.84
N HIS A 95 -3.73 4.64 -31.55
CA HIS A 95 -4.05 3.37 -30.88
C HIS A 95 -5.08 3.53 -29.76
N PRO A 96 -6.37 3.22 -30.01
CA PRO A 96 -7.34 3.12 -28.92
C PRO A 96 -6.88 1.99 -28.01
N GLY A 97 -6.48 2.32 -26.78
CA GLY A 97 -5.92 1.35 -25.83
C GLY A 97 -6.78 0.09 -25.78
N GLY A 98 -6.17 -1.00 -26.24
CA GLY A 98 -6.85 -2.27 -26.42
C GLY A 98 -7.34 -2.87 -25.11
N LYS A 99 -8.18 -3.90 -25.24
CA LYS A 99 -8.74 -4.69 -24.13
C LYS A 99 -7.65 -5.15 -23.12
N SER A 100 -6.46 -5.48 -23.61
CA SER A 100 -5.30 -5.88 -22.80
C SER A 100 -4.88 -4.84 -21.76
N TYR A 101 -4.91 -3.54 -22.09
CA TYR A 101 -4.55 -2.48 -21.13
C TYR A 101 -5.59 -2.37 -20.01
N ARG A 102 -6.87 -2.58 -20.32
CA ARG A 102 -7.96 -2.54 -19.35
C ARG A 102 -7.92 -3.74 -18.41
N ASP A 103 -7.67 -4.92 -18.97
CA ASP A 103 -7.53 -6.17 -18.22
C ASP A 103 -6.35 -6.06 -17.25
N ARG A 104 -5.19 -5.61 -17.74
CA ARG A 104 -4.02 -5.39 -16.88
C ARG A 104 -4.25 -4.32 -15.80
N HIS A 105 -4.87 -3.20 -16.16
CA HIS A 105 -5.21 -2.16 -15.18
C HIS A 105 -6.16 -2.68 -14.10
N ARG A 106 -7.12 -3.53 -14.46
CA ARG A 106 -8.04 -4.16 -13.53
C ARG A 106 -7.34 -5.09 -12.55
N GLU A 107 -6.44 -5.93 -13.04
CA GLU A 107 -5.63 -6.82 -12.19
C GLU A 107 -4.85 -6.00 -11.16
N LEU A 108 -4.16 -4.95 -11.62
CA LEU A 108 -3.40 -4.05 -10.76
C LEU A 108 -4.27 -3.30 -9.76
N HIS A 109 -5.49 -2.92 -10.14
CA HIS A 109 -6.44 -2.32 -9.21
C HIS A 109 -6.82 -3.28 -8.08
N ILE A 110 -7.06 -4.55 -8.42
CA ILE A 110 -7.39 -5.57 -7.41
C ILE A 110 -6.19 -5.81 -6.50
N GLU A 111 -4.99 -5.95 -7.04
CA GLU A 111 -3.75 -6.09 -6.26
C GLU A 111 -3.53 -4.90 -5.32
N TYR A 112 -3.69 -3.66 -5.83
CA TYR A 112 -3.60 -2.44 -5.07
C TYR A 112 -4.59 -2.41 -3.90
N LEU A 113 -5.87 -2.73 -4.14
CA LEU A 113 -6.90 -2.70 -3.10
C LEU A 113 -6.70 -3.76 -2.03
N LEU A 114 -6.25 -4.96 -2.42
CA LEU A 114 -5.92 -6.03 -1.46
C LEU A 114 -4.77 -5.59 -0.56
N PHE A 115 -3.69 -5.07 -1.17
CA PHE A 115 -2.57 -4.52 -0.43
C PHE A 115 -2.98 -3.39 0.52
N GLU A 116 -3.75 -2.41 0.03
CA GLU A 116 -4.21 -1.27 0.82
C GLU A 116 -5.05 -1.74 2.02
N THR A 117 -5.94 -2.72 1.79
CA THR A 117 -6.76 -3.32 2.86
C THR A 117 -5.89 -4.00 3.93
N ASP A 118 -4.90 -4.79 3.53
CA ASP A 118 -4.05 -5.52 4.46
C ASP A 118 -3.08 -4.58 5.21
N TYR A 119 -2.57 -3.55 4.53
CA TYR A 119 -1.81 -2.48 5.15
C TYR A 119 -2.63 -1.73 6.21
N GLN A 120 -3.87 -1.32 5.90
CA GLN A 120 -4.72 -0.59 6.86
C GLN A 120 -5.07 -1.42 8.09
N LYS A 121 -5.29 -2.73 7.94
CA LYS A 121 -5.49 -3.65 9.07
C LYS A 121 -4.26 -3.68 9.98
N LEU A 122 -3.08 -3.94 9.39
CA LEU A 122 -1.82 -3.99 10.15
C LEU A 122 -1.54 -2.65 10.86
N LYS A 123 -1.71 -1.53 10.14
CA LYS A 123 -1.54 -0.18 10.70
C LYS A 123 -2.45 0.06 11.91
N THR A 124 -3.71 -0.34 11.82
CA THR A 124 -4.68 -0.21 12.92
C THR A 124 -4.26 -1.05 14.13
N GLU A 125 -3.84 -2.29 13.92
CA GLU A 125 -3.34 -3.15 15.00
C GLU A 125 -2.12 -2.55 15.69
N ILE A 126 -1.15 -2.05 14.91
CA ILE A 126 0.07 -1.43 15.43
C ILE A 126 -0.27 -0.16 16.21
N PHE A 127 -1.17 0.69 15.72
CA PHE A 127 -1.56 1.92 16.43
C PHE A 127 -2.26 1.63 17.75
N ASN A 128 -3.11 0.59 17.80
CA ASN A 128 -3.73 0.15 19.04
C ASN A 128 -2.70 -0.39 20.03
N TYR A 129 -1.76 -1.21 19.57
CA TYR A 129 -0.64 -1.68 20.38
C TYR A 129 0.20 -0.51 20.90
N ALA A 130 0.61 0.38 20.00
CA ALA A 130 1.50 1.49 20.31
C ALA A 130 0.86 2.47 21.29
N GLY A 131 -0.40 2.85 21.05
CA GLY A 131 -1.18 3.67 21.96
C GLY A 131 -1.33 3.04 23.34
N GLY A 132 -1.47 1.71 23.43
CA GLY A 132 -1.50 0.98 24.69
C GLY A 132 -0.18 1.07 25.47
N VAL A 133 0.96 0.91 24.79
CA VAL A 133 2.29 1.04 25.40
C VAL A 133 2.56 2.48 25.85
N LEU A 134 2.29 3.46 24.99
CA LEU A 134 2.52 4.88 25.28
C LEU A 134 1.71 5.38 26.48
N LYS A 135 0.45 4.92 26.64
CA LYS A 135 -0.37 5.26 27.81
C LYS A 135 0.20 4.71 29.12
N LYS A 136 0.80 3.52 29.10
CA LYS A 136 1.41 2.88 30.29
C LYS A 136 2.74 3.54 30.69
N ARG A 137 3.46 4.13 29.74
CA ARG A 137 4.77 4.77 29.94
C ARG A 137 4.69 6.29 30.09
N LYS A 138 3.50 6.86 30.32
CA LYS A 138 3.33 8.30 30.51
C LYS A 138 4.19 8.76 31.71
N PRO A 139 5.15 9.69 31.52
CA PRO A 139 5.93 10.20 32.64
C PRO A 139 5.00 10.87 33.66
N PRO A 140 5.28 10.77 34.97
CA PRO A 140 4.52 11.50 35.98
C PRO A 140 4.60 13.00 35.67
N SER A 141 3.43 13.65 35.67
CA SER A 141 3.26 15.10 35.47
C SER A 141 3.88 15.92 36.57
#